data_AF-H2Z9V2-F1
#
_entry.id   AF-H2Z9V2-F1
#
_cell.length_a   1.000
_cell.length_b   1.000
_cell.length_c   1.000
_cell.angle_alpha   90.00
_cell.angle_beta   90.00
_cell.angle_gamma   90.00
#
_symmetry.space_group_name_H-M   'P 1'
#
loop_
_entity.id
_entity.type
_entity.pdbx_description
1 polymer ?
#
loop_
_entity_poly.entity_id
_entity_poly.type
_entity_poly.pdbx_seq_one_letter_code
_entity_poly.pdbx_strand_id
1 'polypeptide(L)'
;MKMSVPSLESKSESKSVVEALVQLFVDREVAARSNEVLGEEGVKKAVNRAKESDIPDKSSDSESVSGSQSSVDDRLKNVEGGHWVESEDGMEWIPSTTEEEESLPLSQRSSSSGMRNPEASLSVEQKAEMKQMLDKANEHMEHSVVAAYAGLVLGCLIHANRANIAVIRSYFGDDASFAPMIRILRKFLSFMNLTAGMSAKGERLLTQIIEDLQEESAALS
;
A
#
# COMPACT_ATOMS: atom_id res chain seq x y z
N MET A 1 -16.17 -62.65 -9.11
CA MET A 1 -16.01 -61.19 -9.25
C MET A 1 -15.39 -60.66 -7.96
N LYS A 2 -14.09 -60.30 -7.98
CA LYS A 2 -13.44 -59.58 -6.88
C LYS A 2 -13.73 -58.11 -7.08
N MET A 3 -14.59 -57.53 -6.25
CA MET A 3 -14.78 -56.08 -6.18
C MET A 3 -13.65 -55.53 -5.31
N SER A 4 -12.63 -54.96 -5.96
CA SER A 4 -11.56 -54.23 -5.29
C SER A 4 -12.11 -52.85 -4.93
N VAL A 5 -12.23 -52.57 -3.64
CA VAL A 5 -12.62 -51.27 -3.12
C VAL A 5 -11.39 -50.35 -3.19
N PRO A 6 -11.45 -49.18 -3.84
CA PRO A 6 -10.34 -48.25 -3.82
C PRO A 6 -10.34 -47.50 -2.48
N SER A 7 -9.29 -47.74 -1.69
CA SER A 7 -9.03 -47.00 -0.45
C SER A 7 -8.59 -45.58 -0.83
N LEU A 8 -9.42 -44.60 -0.52
CA LEU A 8 -9.07 -43.18 -0.59
C LEU A 8 -8.20 -42.85 0.63
N GLU A 9 -6.91 -43.17 0.56
CA GLU A 9 -5.93 -42.59 1.47
C GLU A 9 -5.70 -41.13 1.06
N SER A 10 -6.49 -40.23 1.63
CA SER A 10 -6.14 -38.80 1.66
C SER A 10 -4.94 -38.65 2.60
N LYS A 11 -3.73 -38.69 2.04
CA LYS A 11 -2.49 -38.45 2.76
C LYS A 11 -2.48 -36.98 3.19
N SER A 12 -2.86 -36.71 4.44
CA SER A 12 -2.70 -35.39 5.05
C SER A 12 -1.21 -35.16 5.31
N GLU A 13 -0.51 -34.59 4.34
CA GLU A 13 0.88 -34.19 4.50
C GLU A 13 0.91 -33.03 5.53
N SER A 14 1.46 -33.31 6.71
CA SER A 14 1.51 -32.32 7.79
C SER A 14 2.64 -31.34 7.48
N LYS A 15 2.29 -30.15 6.98
CA LYS A 15 3.25 -29.07 6.75
C LYS A 15 3.86 -28.61 8.07
N SER A 16 5.16 -28.34 8.05
CA SER A 16 5.82 -27.69 9.20
C SER A 16 5.24 -26.29 9.42
N VAL A 17 5.22 -25.80 10.66
CA VAL A 17 4.79 -24.42 10.96
C VAL A 17 5.64 -23.41 10.19
N VAL A 18 6.94 -23.67 10.04
CA VAL A 18 7.86 -22.80 9.28
C VAL A 18 7.50 -22.81 7.79
N GLU A 19 7.19 -23.98 7.24
CA GLU A 19 6.74 -24.12 5.85
C GLU A 19 5.43 -23.37 5.62
N ALA A 20 4.45 -23.55 6.51
CA ALA A 20 3.17 -22.85 6.44
C ALA A 20 3.34 -21.33 6.53
N LEU A 21 4.27 -20.85 7.36
CA LEU A 21 4.57 -19.42 7.49
C LEU A 21 5.27 -18.85 6.25
N VAL A 22 6.20 -19.61 5.65
CA VAL A 22 6.82 -19.23 4.36
C VAL A 22 5.77 -19.17 3.27
N GLN A 23 4.87 -20.15 3.19
CA GLN A 23 3.81 -20.13 2.19
C GLN A 23 2.82 -18.99 2.42
N LEU A 24 2.45 -18.70 3.67
CA LEU A 24 1.63 -17.54 3.99
C LEU A 24 2.31 -16.24 3.52
N PHE A 25 3.63 -16.09 3.76
CA PHE A 25 4.38 -14.94 3.28
C PHE A 25 4.33 -14.83 1.75
N VAL A 26 4.65 -15.92 1.04
CA VAL A 26 4.69 -15.95 -0.43
C VAL A 26 3.32 -15.66 -1.03
N ASP A 27 2.27 -16.33 -0.57
CA ASP A 27 0.91 -16.16 -1.07
C ASP A 27 0.42 -14.73 -0.91
N ARG A 28 0.68 -14.11 0.25
CA ARG A 28 0.25 -12.74 0.54
C ARG A 28 1.09 -11.71 -0.20
N GLU A 29 2.39 -11.95 -0.39
CA GLU A 29 3.25 -11.08 -1.19
C GLU A 29 2.82 -11.05 -2.66
N VAL A 30 2.51 -12.22 -3.22
CA VAL A 30 2.01 -12.34 -4.60
C VAL A 30 0.63 -11.70 -4.76
N ALA A 31 -0.28 -11.93 -3.80
CA ALA A 31 -1.61 -11.31 -3.81
C ALA A 31 -1.53 -9.78 -3.70
N ALA A 32 -0.70 -9.26 -2.78
CA ALA A 32 -0.46 -7.83 -2.64
C ALA A 32 0.08 -7.21 -3.94
N ARG A 33 1.06 -7.87 -4.56
CA ARG A 33 1.65 -7.42 -5.84
C ARG A 33 0.63 -7.43 -6.99
N SER A 34 -0.23 -8.44 -7.03
CA SER A 34 -1.30 -8.54 -8.05
C SER A 34 -2.34 -7.41 -7.92
N ASN A 35 -2.53 -6.92 -6.69
CA ASN A 35 -3.45 -5.83 -6.37
C ASN A 35 -2.78 -4.45 -6.32
N GLU A 36 -1.49 -4.33 -6.65
CA GLU A 36 -0.79 -3.04 -6.69
C GLU A 36 -1.31 -2.22 -7.90
N VAL A 37 -2.43 -1.51 -7.70
CA VAL A 37 -3.16 -0.72 -8.73
C VAL A 37 -2.31 0.42 -9.29
N LEU A 38 -1.23 0.80 -8.60
CA LEU A 38 -0.36 1.92 -8.94
C LEU A 38 1.05 1.42 -9.23
N GLY A 39 1.36 1.18 -10.49
CA GLY A 39 2.75 1.02 -10.90
C GLY A 39 2.94 1.37 -12.36
N GLU A 40 2.30 0.60 -13.24
CA GLU A 40 2.59 0.74 -14.67
C GLU A 40 1.37 0.93 -15.54
N GLU A 41 0.31 0.14 -15.36
CA GLU A 41 -0.85 0.20 -16.27
C GLU A 41 -1.76 1.40 -16.00
N GLY A 42 -1.97 1.77 -14.73
CA GLY A 42 -2.77 2.94 -14.36
C GLY A 42 -2.13 4.25 -14.82
N VAL A 43 -0.80 4.37 -14.67
CA VAL A 43 -0.02 5.53 -15.14
C VAL A 43 0.03 5.56 -16.68
N LYS A 44 0.29 4.42 -17.35
CA LYS A 44 0.26 4.34 -18.83
C LYS A 44 -1.13 4.66 -19.38
N LYS A 45 -2.22 4.21 -18.74
CA LYS A 45 -3.61 4.51 -19.12
C LYS A 45 -3.99 5.97 -18.89
N ALA A 46 -3.54 6.57 -17.79
CA ALA A 46 -3.72 8.00 -17.51
C ALA A 46 -2.90 8.89 -18.46
N VAL A 47 -1.64 8.52 -18.74
CA VAL A 47 -0.76 9.21 -19.70
C VAL A 47 -1.28 9.09 -21.13
N ASN A 48 -1.83 7.94 -21.53
CA ASN A 48 -2.44 7.75 -22.84
C ASN A 48 -3.76 8.54 -22.97
N ARG A 49 -4.58 8.61 -21.91
CA ARG A 49 -5.80 9.43 -21.89
C ARG A 49 -5.49 10.93 -21.95
N ALA A 50 -4.39 11.38 -21.34
CA ALA A 50 -3.94 12.78 -21.41
C ALA A 50 -3.27 13.14 -22.76
N LYS A 51 -2.78 12.17 -23.53
CA LYS A 51 -2.21 12.38 -24.87
C LYS A 51 -3.25 12.43 -25.99
N GLU A 52 -4.48 11.99 -25.74
CA GLU A 52 -5.54 11.95 -26.75
C GLU A 52 -6.47 13.18 -26.68
N SER A 53 -6.30 14.07 -25.69
CA SER A 53 -7.15 15.24 -25.49
C SER A 53 -6.58 16.59 -25.91
N ASP A 54 -5.38 16.68 -26.47
CA ASP A 54 -4.84 17.98 -26.93
C ASP A 54 -3.98 17.87 -28.20
N ILE A 55 -4.32 18.70 -29.20
CA ILE A 55 -3.49 19.45 -30.19
C ILE A 55 -4.38 19.75 -31.43
N PRO A 56 -4.48 21.03 -31.88
CA PRO A 56 -3.42 21.74 -32.62
C PRO A 56 -2.98 23.03 -31.92
N ASP A 57 -1.70 23.15 -31.59
CA ASP A 57 -0.61 23.73 -32.42
C ASP A 57 -0.74 25.24 -32.67
N LYS A 58 0.17 26.01 -32.04
CA LYS A 58 0.74 27.25 -32.58
C LYS A 58 2.01 27.66 -31.80
N SER A 59 3.15 27.40 -32.43
CA SER A 59 4.31 28.28 -32.64
C SER A 59 4.91 29.11 -31.49
N SER A 60 6.21 28.83 -31.23
CA SER A 60 7.35 29.76 -31.06
C SER A 60 7.21 30.96 -30.09
N ASP A 61 8.01 31.01 -29.03
CA ASP A 61 9.38 31.56 -29.06
C ASP A 61 10.06 31.46 -27.69
N SER A 62 11.38 31.34 -27.74
CA SER A 62 12.31 31.38 -26.62
C SER A 62 12.45 32.78 -26.04
N GLU A 63 12.48 32.92 -24.71
CA GLU A 63 13.32 33.95 -24.09
C GLU A 63 13.67 33.61 -22.63
N SER A 64 14.95 33.79 -22.33
CA SER A 64 15.61 33.67 -21.03
C SER A 64 15.39 34.92 -20.17
N VAL A 65 15.08 34.78 -18.88
CA VAL A 65 15.38 35.81 -17.86
C VAL A 65 15.75 35.16 -16.52
N SER A 66 16.90 35.59 -16.00
CA SER A 66 17.43 35.33 -14.67
C SER A 66 16.70 36.10 -13.57
N GLY A 67 16.73 35.59 -12.34
CA GLY A 67 16.91 36.46 -11.19
C GLY A 67 16.08 36.15 -9.95
N SER A 68 16.82 35.93 -8.86
CA SER A 68 16.53 36.38 -7.50
C SER A 68 15.84 35.41 -6.54
N GLN A 69 16.63 35.06 -5.53
CA GLN A 69 16.27 34.44 -4.28
C GLN A 69 15.26 35.31 -3.52
N SER A 70 14.20 34.69 -3.00
CA SER A 70 13.51 35.20 -1.82
C SER A 70 13.03 34.06 -0.93
N SER A 71 13.43 34.21 0.34
CA SER A 71 13.01 33.49 1.53
C SER A 71 11.50 33.22 1.55
N VAL A 72 11.12 31.94 1.63
CA VAL A 72 9.74 31.47 1.87
C VAL A 72 9.71 30.71 3.17
N ASP A 73 9.77 31.45 4.26
CA ASP A 73 9.22 31.03 5.54
C ASP A 73 8.00 31.92 5.81
N ASP A 74 6.97 31.31 6.39
CA ASP A 74 5.80 31.96 6.99
C ASP A 74 4.60 32.27 6.06
N ARG A 75 3.78 31.23 5.75
CA ARG A 75 2.30 31.38 5.60
C ARG A 75 1.45 30.10 5.45
N LEU A 76 1.82 28.96 6.05
CA LEU A 76 0.86 27.86 6.26
C LEU A 76 0.04 28.12 7.53
N LYS A 77 -0.98 28.98 7.42
CA LYS A 77 -2.07 29.00 8.41
C LYS A 77 -3.06 27.91 8.04
N ASN A 78 -3.10 26.90 8.90
CA ASN A 78 -4.08 25.85 9.11
C ASN A 78 -5.45 26.13 8.45
N VAL A 79 -5.79 25.36 7.42
CA VAL A 79 -7.19 25.13 7.03
C VAL A 79 -7.55 23.79 7.65
N GLU A 80 -8.25 23.84 8.78
CA GLU A 80 -8.69 22.65 9.53
C GLU A 80 -9.73 21.90 8.70
N GLY A 81 -9.27 20.98 7.86
CA GLY A 81 -10.13 20.04 7.16
C GLY A 81 -10.49 18.90 8.09
N GLY A 82 -11.71 18.93 8.64
CA GLY A 82 -12.42 17.80 9.28
C GLY A 82 -11.68 17.03 10.38
N HIS A 83 -12.34 16.01 10.93
CA HIS A 83 -11.71 15.03 11.82
C HIS A 83 -12.33 13.64 11.66
N TRP A 84 -11.54 12.61 11.97
CA TRP A 84 -11.99 11.22 11.99
C TRP A 84 -12.66 10.91 13.33
N VAL A 85 -13.84 10.29 13.29
CA VAL A 85 -14.58 9.81 14.45
C VAL A 85 -14.87 8.31 14.28
N GLU A 86 -14.72 7.55 15.35
CA GLU A 86 -15.05 6.12 15.38
C GLU A 86 -16.50 5.94 15.83
N SER A 87 -17.33 5.36 14.94
CA SER A 87 -18.74 5.02 15.16
C SER A 87 -18.91 3.49 15.28
N GLU A 88 -20.09 3.02 15.72
CA GLU A 88 -20.38 1.57 15.85
C GLU A 88 -20.23 0.78 14.53
N ASP A 89 -20.33 1.47 13.39
CA ASP A 89 -20.16 0.92 12.03
C ASP A 89 -18.76 1.15 11.40
N GLY A 90 -17.81 1.77 12.13
CA GLY A 90 -16.43 2.02 11.68
C GLY A 90 -16.00 3.50 11.74
N MET A 91 -14.86 3.82 11.11
CA MET A 91 -14.34 5.20 11.09
C MET A 91 -15.06 6.09 10.06
N GLU A 92 -15.61 7.20 10.50
CA GLU A 92 -16.31 8.21 9.70
C GLU A 92 -15.55 9.54 9.69
N TRP A 93 -15.54 10.22 8.53
CA TRP A 93 -14.95 11.54 8.38
C TRP A 93 -16.01 12.62 8.58
N ILE A 94 -15.87 13.44 9.62
CA ILE A 94 -16.79 14.55 9.90
C ILE A 94 -16.14 15.88 9.46
N PRO A 95 -16.70 16.57 8.46
CA PRO A 95 -16.25 17.91 8.09
C PRO A 95 -16.54 18.91 9.22
N SER A 96 -15.60 19.80 9.50
CA SER A 96 -15.80 20.91 10.44
C SER A 96 -16.72 21.96 9.82
N THR A 97 -18.04 21.73 9.83
CA THR A 97 -19.02 22.78 9.51
C THR A 97 -19.31 23.56 10.78
N THR A 98 -19.01 24.87 10.78
CA THR A 98 -19.49 25.77 11.83
C THR A 98 -21.02 25.74 11.84
N GLU A 99 -21.60 25.27 12.93
CA GLU A 99 -23.02 25.09 13.15
C GLU A 99 -23.76 26.43 13.33
N GLU A 100 -23.92 27.26 12.29
CA GLU A 100 -24.88 28.39 12.31
C GLU A 100 -25.42 28.70 10.90
N GLU A 101 -26.23 27.79 10.33
CA GLU A 101 -26.98 28.04 9.09
C GLU A 101 -28.46 27.62 9.29
N GLU A 102 -29.09 28.11 10.35
CA GLU A 102 -30.55 28.10 10.49
C GLU A 102 -31.10 29.53 10.55
N SER A 103 -30.84 30.30 9.49
CA SER A 103 -31.67 31.42 9.02
C SER A 103 -30.89 32.17 7.95
N LEU A 104 -31.37 32.21 6.71
CA LEU A 104 -31.31 33.36 5.77
C LEU A 104 -31.80 32.92 4.35
N PRO A 105 -32.36 33.84 3.54
CA PRO A 105 -33.30 33.51 2.46
C PRO A 105 -32.63 33.12 1.13
N LEU A 106 -33.40 32.36 0.33
CA LEU A 106 -33.06 31.59 -0.87
C LEU A 106 -32.44 32.33 -2.09
N SER A 107 -32.03 33.60 -1.99
CA SER A 107 -31.71 34.43 -3.18
C SER A 107 -30.24 34.82 -3.37
N GLN A 108 -29.29 34.23 -2.62
CA GLN A 108 -27.86 34.53 -2.79
C GLN A 108 -26.96 33.29 -2.83
N ARG A 109 -27.45 32.19 -3.42
CA ARG A 109 -26.63 31.01 -3.70
C ARG A 109 -25.91 31.17 -5.04
N SER A 110 -24.93 32.07 -5.11
CA SER A 110 -23.91 32.05 -6.15
C SER A 110 -22.58 32.55 -5.61
N SER A 111 -21.56 31.73 -5.84
CA SER A 111 -20.12 31.94 -5.62
C SER A 111 -19.63 32.01 -4.17
N SER A 112 -19.69 30.89 -3.46
CA SER A 112 -18.57 30.47 -2.62
C SER A 112 -18.19 29.05 -3.04
N SER A 113 -16.91 28.87 -3.38
CA SER A 113 -16.33 27.62 -3.85
C SER A 113 -16.27 26.64 -2.68
N GLY A 114 -17.43 26.07 -2.33
CA GLY A 114 -17.54 24.96 -1.39
C GLY A 114 -16.73 23.79 -1.92
N MET A 115 -15.95 23.17 -1.04
CA MET A 115 -15.28 21.90 -1.31
C MET A 115 -16.36 20.90 -1.73
N ARG A 116 -16.52 20.75 -3.04
CA ARG A 116 -17.51 19.89 -3.67
C ARG A 116 -17.10 18.47 -3.33
N ASN A 117 -18.01 17.65 -2.78
CA ASN A 117 -17.77 16.22 -2.63
C ASN A 117 -17.25 15.68 -3.99
N PRO A 118 -16.01 15.17 -4.07
CA PRO A 118 -15.40 14.76 -5.33
C PRO A 118 -16.20 13.65 -6.02
N GLU A 119 -16.94 12.84 -5.25
CA GLU A 119 -17.85 11.83 -5.80
C GLU A 119 -19.13 12.41 -6.40
N ALA A 120 -19.59 13.59 -5.95
CA ALA A 120 -20.86 14.16 -6.40
C ALA A 120 -20.84 14.60 -7.88
N SER A 121 -19.65 14.82 -8.45
CA SER A 121 -19.45 15.14 -9.87
C SER A 121 -19.18 13.93 -10.77
N LEU A 122 -19.05 12.73 -10.22
CA LEU A 122 -18.74 11.52 -10.99
C LEU A 122 -20.00 10.89 -11.59
N SER A 123 -19.89 10.38 -12.81
CA SER A 123 -20.92 9.52 -13.41
C SER A 123 -21.08 8.22 -12.60
N VAL A 124 -22.19 7.51 -12.81
CA VAL A 124 -22.44 6.22 -12.14
C VAL A 124 -21.32 5.22 -12.46
N GLU A 125 -20.83 5.21 -13.70
CA GLU A 125 -19.71 4.39 -14.14
C GLU A 125 -18.40 4.79 -13.47
N GLN A 126 -18.11 6.08 -13.37
CA GLN A 126 -16.90 6.58 -12.70
C GLN A 126 -16.90 6.27 -11.20
N LYS A 127 -18.07 6.30 -10.54
CA LYS A 127 -18.23 5.86 -9.15
C LYS A 127 -17.99 4.37 -8.99
N ALA A 128 -18.49 3.55 -9.91
CA ALA A 128 -18.25 2.11 -9.89
C ALA A 128 -16.76 1.77 -10.09
N GLU A 129 -16.08 2.44 -11.01
CA GLU A 129 -14.63 2.30 -11.21
C GLU A 129 -13.83 2.76 -9.98
N MET A 130 -14.19 3.90 -9.39
CA MET A 130 -13.57 4.40 -8.16
C MET A 130 -13.73 3.41 -7.01
N LYS A 131 -14.94 2.90 -6.79
CA LYS A 131 -15.20 1.88 -5.76
C LYS A 131 -14.35 0.63 -6.00
N GLN A 132 -14.29 0.13 -7.24
CA GLN A 132 -13.46 -1.03 -7.56
C GLN A 132 -11.97 -0.78 -7.31
N MET A 133 -11.47 0.43 -7.58
CA MET A 133 -10.08 0.81 -7.29
C MET A 133 -9.82 0.90 -5.78
N LEU A 134 -10.77 1.43 -5.00
CA LEU A 134 -10.70 1.47 -3.55
C LEU A 134 -10.70 0.06 -2.95
N ASP A 135 -11.59 -0.82 -3.42
CA ASP A 135 -11.66 -2.21 -2.96
C ASP A 135 -10.34 -2.94 -3.22
N LYS A 136 -9.74 -2.75 -4.41
CA LYS A 136 -8.41 -3.31 -4.74
C LYS A 136 -7.29 -2.72 -3.88
N ALA A 137 -7.34 -1.42 -3.58
CA ALA A 137 -6.37 -0.78 -2.70
C ALA A 137 -6.46 -1.33 -1.27
N ASN A 138 -7.69 -1.54 -0.76
CA ASN A 138 -7.92 -2.17 0.53
C ASN A 138 -7.35 -3.60 0.54
N GLU A 139 -7.67 -4.40 -0.48
CA GLU A 139 -7.16 -5.77 -0.58
C GLU A 139 -5.62 -5.81 -0.68
N HIS A 140 -5.02 -4.90 -1.45
CA HIS A 140 -3.57 -4.73 -1.50
C HIS A 140 -2.98 -4.47 -0.11
N MET A 141 -3.58 -3.54 0.66
CA MET A 141 -3.12 -3.20 2.00
C MET A 141 -3.22 -4.37 2.95
N GLU A 142 -4.34 -5.10 2.93
CA GLU A 142 -4.54 -6.29 3.77
C GLU A 142 -3.47 -7.35 3.52
N HIS A 143 -3.27 -7.74 2.26
CA HIS A 143 -2.25 -8.72 1.92
C HIS A 143 -0.83 -8.21 2.24
N SER A 144 -0.55 -6.92 2.00
CA SER A 144 0.76 -6.32 2.29
C SER A 144 1.11 -6.36 3.77
N VAL A 145 0.14 -6.05 4.65
CA VAL A 145 0.35 -6.09 6.10
C VAL A 145 0.55 -7.51 6.59
N VAL A 146 -0.24 -8.48 6.11
CA VAL A 146 -0.08 -9.89 6.50
C VAL A 146 1.27 -10.43 6.02
N ALA A 147 1.69 -10.12 4.79
CA ALA A 147 3.01 -10.47 4.27
C ALA A 147 4.12 -9.85 5.13
N ALA A 148 3.99 -8.58 5.53
CA ALA A 148 4.98 -7.92 6.37
C ALA A 148 5.14 -8.59 7.74
N TYR A 149 4.05 -8.93 8.42
CA TYR A 149 4.14 -9.64 9.71
C TYR A 149 4.66 -11.06 9.56
N ALA A 150 4.25 -11.80 8.54
CA ALA A 150 4.80 -13.14 8.27
C ALA A 150 6.31 -13.07 7.99
N GLY A 151 6.73 -12.14 7.14
CA GLY A 151 8.14 -11.87 6.84
C GLY A 151 8.92 -11.42 8.08
N LEU A 152 8.30 -10.66 8.98
CA LEU A 152 8.93 -10.22 10.23
C LEU A 152 9.17 -11.40 11.18
N VAL A 153 8.18 -12.30 11.33
CA VAL A 153 8.36 -13.50 12.16
C VAL A 153 9.47 -14.40 11.59
N LEU A 154 9.50 -14.61 10.26
CA LEU A 154 10.58 -15.35 9.59
C LEU A 154 11.94 -14.66 9.80
N GLY A 155 12.00 -13.34 9.65
CA GLY A 155 13.19 -12.54 9.92
C GLY A 155 13.67 -12.65 11.37
N CYS A 156 12.76 -12.64 12.34
CA CYS A 156 13.08 -12.86 13.75
C CYS A 156 13.67 -14.27 13.99
N LEU A 157 13.16 -15.30 13.32
CA LEU A 157 13.72 -16.66 13.43
C LEU A 157 15.16 -16.72 12.90
N ILE A 158 15.44 -16.02 11.79
CA ILE A 158 16.79 -15.92 11.20
C ILE A 158 17.74 -15.10 12.09
N HIS A 159 17.25 -13.98 12.62
CA HIS A 159 18.00 -13.09 13.51
C HIS A 159 18.38 -13.81 14.82
N ALA A 160 17.44 -14.55 15.41
CA ALA A 160 17.68 -15.29 16.64
C ALA A 160 18.61 -16.49 16.45
N ASN A 161 18.57 -17.15 15.29
CA ASN A 161 19.44 -18.28 14.99
C ASN A 161 19.71 -18.40 13.48
N ARG A 162 20.96 -18.11 13.09
CA ARG A 162 21.43 -18.20 11.69
C ARG A 162 21.27 -19.58 11.06
N ALA A 163 21.23 -20.67 11.85
CA ALA A 163 20.98 -22.00 11.31
C ALA A 163 19.60 -22.14 10.64
N ASN A 164 18.63 -21.28 11.01
CA ASN A 164 17.30 -21.28 10.41
C ASN A 164 17.28 -20.81 8.96
N ILE A 165 18.35 -20.14 8.48
CA ILE A 165 18.47 -19.66 7.11
C ILE A 165 18.29 -20.80 6.11
N ALA A 166 19.01 -21.91 6.29
CA ALA A 166 18.97 -23.04 5.37
C ALA A 166 17.57 -23.68 5.31
N VAL A 167 16.90 -23.78 6.48
CA VAL A 167 15.56 -24.36 6.61
C VAL A 167 14.53 -23.46 5.94
N ILE A 168 14.50 -22.18 6.28
CA ILE A 168 13.54 -21.23 5.71
C ILE A 168 13.76 -21.11 4.20
N ARG A 169 15.01 -21.02 3.76
CA ARG A 169 15.37 -20.96 2.34
C ARG A 169 14.90 -22.20 1.57
N SER A 170 14.97 -23.40 2.15
CA SER A 170 14.49 -24.61 1.47
C SER A 170 12.99 -24.59 1.12
N TYR A 171 12.22 -23.71 1.76
CA TYR A 171 10.80 -23.51 1.45
C TYR A 171 10.56 -22.37 0.44
N PHE A 172 11.58 -21.57 0.13
CA PHE A 172 11.53 -20.46 -0.84
C PHE A 172 11.77 -20.94 -2.29
N GLY A 173 10.94 -21.87 -2.78
CA GLY A 173 10.87 -22.27 -4.20
C GLY A 173 12.21 -22.38 -4.95
N ASP A 174 12.19 -22.10 -6.25
CA ASP A 174 13.37 -22.27 -7.14
C ASP A 174 14.39 -21.13 -7.02
N ASP A 175 13.96 -19.92 -6.64
CA ASP A 175 14.83 -18.74 -6.55
C ASP A 175 15.63 -18.68 -5.23
N ALA A 176 15.18 -19.39 -4.18
CA ALA A 176 15.82 -19.48 -2.86
C ALA A 176 16.26 -18.13 -2.24
N SER A 177 15.62 -17.03 -2.67
CA SER A 177 16.06 -15.66 -2.39
C SER A 177 15.18 -14.99 -1.35
N PHE A 178 15.82 -14.25 -0.43
CA PHE A 178 15.14 -13.40 0.54
C PHE A 178 14.76 -12.03 -0.02
N ALA A 179 15.04 -11.73 -1.29
CA ALA A 179 14.75 -10.43 -1.90
C ALA A 179 13.29 -9.99 -1.74
N PRO A 180 12.26 -10.86 -1.89
CA PRO A 180 10.87 -10.46 -1.63
C PRO A 180 10.63 -10.04 -0.18
N MET A 181 11.22 -10.77 0.77
CA MET A 181 11.08 -10.48 2.20
C MET A 181 11.75 -9.16 2.57
N ILE A 182 12.96 -8.92 2.06
CA ILE A 182 13.67 -7.64 2.23
C ILE A 182 12.83 -6.48 1.69
N ARG A 183 12.26 -6.63 0.49
CA ARG A 183 11.43 -5.60 -0.15
C ARG A 183 10.20 -5.25 0.69
N ILE A 184 9.47 -6.26 1.15
CA ILE A 184 8.27 -6.08 1.96
C ILE A 184 8.61 -5.46 3.32
N LEU A 185 9.65 -5.95 4.00
CA LEU A 185 10.07 -5.40 5.30
C LEU A 185 10.54 -3.95 5.21
N ARG A 186 11.20 -3.54 4.11
CA ARG A 186 11.55 -2.14 3.88
C ARG A 186 10.32 -1.25 3.65
N LYS A 187 9.36 -1.71 2.84
CA LYS A 187 8.08 -1.00 2.65
C LYS A 187 7.35 -0.87 3.99
N PHE A 188 7.33 -1.94 4.81
CA PHE A 188 6.71 -1.94 6.12
C PHE A 188 7.40 -1.00 7.12
N LEU A 189 8.73 -0.99 7.16
CA LEU A 189 9.51 -0.05 7.95
C LEU A 189 9.16 1.40 7.60
N SER A 190 9.15 1.74 6.31
CA SER A 190 8.76 3.08 5.84
C SER A 190 7.32 3.42 6.23
N PHE A 191 6.39 2.47 6.06
CA PHE A 191 4.99 2.66 6.43
C PHE A 191 4.82 2.92 7.93
N MET A 192 5.45 2.14 8.79
CA MET A 192 5.36 2.28 10.25
C MET A 192 5.97 3.60 10.75
N ASN A 193 7.01 4.09 10.08
CA ASN A 193 7.57 5.41 10.36
C ASN A 193 6.62 6.54 9.94
N LEU A 194 5.89 6.38 8.83
CA LEU A 194 4.89 7.35 8.38
C LEU A 194 3.66 7.41 9.29
N THR A 195 3.20 6.27 9.83
CA THR A 195 2.03 6.21 10.71
C THR A 195 2.35 6.45 12.18
N ALA A 196 3.62 6.72 12.53
CA ALA A 196 4.11 6.77 13.90
C ALA A 196 3.75 5.52 14.72
N GLY A 197 3.61 4.36 14.06
CA GLY A 197 3.15 3.11 14.66
C GLY A 197 4.24 2.30 15.37
N MET A 198 5.50 2.75 15.35
CA MET A 198 6.65 1.96 15.79
C MET A 198 7.51 2.66 16.84
N SER A 199 7.92 1.89 17.85
CA SER A 199 8.89 2.34 18.84
C SER A 199 10.31 2.36 18.28
N ALA A 200 11.17 3.23 18.81
CA ALA A 200 12.59 3.28 18.43
C ALA A 200 13.33 1.93 18.60
N LYS A 201 12.90 1.10 19.55
CA LYS A 201 13.45 -0.26 19.71
C LYS A 201 13.00 -1.18 18.58
N GLY A 202 11.72 -1.11 18.19
CA GLY A 202 11.18 -1.88 17.07
C GLY A 202 11.83 -1.50 15.75
N GLU A 203 12.06 -0.21 15.52
CA GLU A 203 12.73 0.30 14.32
C GLU A 203 14.15 -0.25 14.17
N ARG A 204 14.94 -0.22 15.26
CA ARG A 204 16.30 -0.79 15.26
C ARG A 204 16.30 -2.29 15.00
N LEU A 205 15.41 -3.04 15.65
CA LEU A 205 15.31 -4.49 15.47
C LEU A 205 14.92 -4.83 14.02
N LEU A 206 13.92 -4.14 13.46
CA LEU A 206 13.50 -4.35 12.08
C LEU A 206 14.63 -4.02 11.09
N THR A 207 15.39 -2.96 11.34
CA THR A 207 16.56 -2.60 10.53
C THR A 207 17.63 -3.69 10.57
N GLN A 208 17.97 -4.20 11.76
CA GLN A 208 18.93 -5.30 11.93
C GLN A 208 18.47 -6.58 11.21
N ILE A 209 17.18 -6.92 11.31
CA ILE A 209 16.61 -8.07 10.58
C ILE A 209 16.77 -7.88 9.06
N ILE A 210 16.55 -6.68 8.53
CA ILE A 210 16.72 -6.40 7.10
C ILE A 210 18.19 -6.57 6.69
N GLU A 211 19.13 -6.06 7.49
CA GLU A 211 20.57 -6.19 7.26
C GLU A 211 21.00 -7.66 7.22
N ASP A 212 20.56 -8.46 8.21
CA ASP A 212 20.83 -9.89 8.28
C ASP A 212 20.41 -10.65 7.00
N LEU A 213 19.23 -10.31 6.47
CA LEU A 213 18.70 -10.92 5.25
C LEU A 213 19.48 -10.47 4.01
N GLN A 214 19.97 -9.24 4.00
CA GLN A 214 20.78 -8.70 2.90
C GLN A 214 22.17 -9.33 2.85
N GLU A 215 22.84 -9.47 4.00
CA GLU A 215 24.14 -10.15 4.11
C GLU A 215 24.05 -11.57 3.53
N GLU A 216 22.99 -12.28 3.90
CA GLU A 216 22.75 -13.64 3.44
C GLU A 216 22.36 -13.70 1.95
N SER A 217 21.72 -12.67 1.41
CA SER A 217 21.45 -12.58 -0.03
C SER A 217 22.71 -12.24 -0.84
N ALA A 218 23.66 -11.50 -0.27
CA ALA A 218 24.92 -11.13 -0.91
C ALA A 218 25.95 -12.27 -0.88
N ALA A 219 25.91 -13.13 0.13
CA ALA A 219 26.79 -14.30 0.24
C ALA A 219 26.60 -15.35 -0.88
N LEU A 220 25.53 -15.24 -1.67
CA LEU A 220 25.17 -16.16 -2.77
C LEU A 220 25.40 -15.60 -4.18
N SER A 221 25.76 -14.33 -4.32
CA SER A 221 26.04 -13.67 -5.61
C SER A 221 27.53 -13.68 -5.92
#